data_AF-A0A9E5IBZ6-F1
#
_entry.id   AF-A0A9E5IBZ6-F1
#
_cell.length_a   1.000
_cell.length_b   1.000
_cell.length_c   1.000
_cell.angle_alpha   90.00
_cell.angle_beta   90.00
_cell.angle_gamma   90.00
#
_symmetry.space_group_name_H-M   'P 1'
#
loop_
_entity.id
_entity.type
_entity.pdbx_description
1 polymer ?
#
loop_
_entity_poly.entity_id
_entity_poly.type
_entity_poly.pdbx_seq_one_letter_code
_entity_poly.pdbx_strand_id
1 'polypeptide(L)'
;MENVMENILLHEKAWSYKLYKNGSDYVLSVPCGGSALYEIDIPIGQEVAEAGLLDPALLDLLATSIRQDPEAHLSHPISLN
;
A
#
# COMPACT_ATOMS: atom_id res chain seq x y z
N MET A 1 27.52 -9.78 -0.04
CA MET A 1 26.40 -9.92 -0.98
C MET A 1 25.23 -9.21 -0.34
N GLU A 2 25.04 -7.93 -0.65
CA GLU A 2 23.82 -7.23 -0.28
C GLU A 2 22.71 -7.88 -1.10
N ASN A 3 21.85 -8.66 -0.42
CA ASN A 3 20.61 -9.13 -1.00
C ASN A 3 19.78 -7.87 -1.22
N VAL A 4 19.86 -7.28 -2.42
CA VAL A 4 18.97 -6.19 -2.80
C VAL A 4 17.60 -6.84 -2.90
N MET A 5 16.82 -6.79 -1.82
CA MET A 5 15.43 -7.24 -1.83
C MET A 5 14.71 -6.35 -2.86
N GLU A 6 14.48 -6.91 -4.05
CA GLU A 6 13.79 -6.22 -5.13
C GLU A 6 12.34 -6.01 -4.70
N ASN A 7 11.90 -4.75 -4.66
CA ASN A 7 10.50 -4.42 -4.50
C ASN A 7 9.77 -4.76 -5.80
N ILE A 8 9.05 -5.88 -5.80
CA ILE A 8 8.28 -6.32 -6.96
C ILE A 8 6.97 -5.55 -6.98
N LEU A 9 6.76 -4.71 -8.00
CA LEU A 9 5.46 -4.08 -8.22
C LEU A 9 4.44 -5.14 -8.65
N LEU A 10 3.40 -5.33 -7.83
CA LEU A 10 2.34 -6.31 -8.10
C LEU A 10 1.14 -5.68 -8.80
N HIS A 11 0.77 -4.46 -8.41
CA HIS A 11 -0.34 -3.74 -8.99
C HIS A 11 -0.14 -2.24 -8.80
N GLU A 12 -0.56 -1.44 -9.78
CA GLU A 12 -0.62 0.01 -9.62
C GLU A 12 -1.90 0.57 -10.20
N LYS A 13 -2.35 1.66 -9.60
CA LYS A 13 -3.36 2.53 -10.19
C LYS A 13 -2.79 3.93 -10.20
N ALA A 14 -2.57 4.46 -11.41
CA ALA A 14 -1.95 5.76 -11.61
C ALA A 14 -2.60 6.83 -10.74
N TRP A 15 -1.77 7.58 -10.01
CA TRP A 15 -2.19 8.64 -9.09
C TRP A 15 -3.14 8.19 -7.97
N SER A 16 -3.26 6.89 -7.69
CA SER A 16 -4.06 6.34 -6.59
C SER A 16 -3.21 5.57 -5.59
N TYR A 17 -2.53 4.51 -6.01
CA TYR A 17 -1.68 3.69 -5.16
C TYR A 17 -0.76 2.78 -5.99
N LYS A 18 0.26 2.23 -5.33
CA LYS A 18 1.15 1.19 -5.86
C LYS A 18 1.30 0.10 -4.80
N LEU A 19 1.07 -1.15 -5.17
CA LEU A 19 1.22 -2.31 -4.31
C LEU A 19 2.52 -3.02 -4.66
N TYR A 20 3.40 -3.13 -3.68
CA TYR A 20 4.70 -3.77 -3.78
C TYR A 20 4.78 -5.01 -2.90
N LYS A 21 5.64 -5.95 -3.31
CA LYS A 21 6.12 -7.04 -2.47
C LYS A 21 7.60 -6.81 -2.17
N ASN A 22 7.94 -6.71 -0.89
CA ASN A 22 9.30 -6.58 -0.41
C ASN A 22 9.67 -7.86 0.36
N GLY A 23 10.19 -8.85 -0.36
CA GLY A 23 10.46 -10.17 0.21
C GLY A 23 9.17 -10.89 0.63
N SER A 24 8.95 -11.02 1.95
CA SER A 24 7.75 -11.61 2.54
C SER A 24 6.66 -10.58 2.86
N ASP A 25 7.01 -9.30 2.86
CA ASP A 25 6.12 -8.21 3.25
C ASP A 25 5.42 -7.61 2.03
N TYR A 26 4.19 -7.13 2.24
CA TYR A 26 3.43 -6.39 1.24
C TYR A 26 3.31 -4.94 1.68
N VAL A 27 3.52 -4.01 0.75
CA VAL A 27 3.53 -2.57 1.02
C VAL A 27 2.63 -1.87 0.02
N LEU A 28 1.64 -1.15 0.54
CA LEU A 28 0.78 -0.27 -0.24
C LEU A 28 1.29 1.16 -0.14
N SER A 29 1.91 1.65 -1.21
CA SER A 29 2.35 3.03 -1.34
C SER A 29 1.23 3.90 -1.87
N VAL A 30 0.81 4.90 -1.11
CA VAL A 30 -0.31 5.77 -1.44
C VAL A 30 0.17 7.21 -1.56
N PRO A 31 0.12 7.84 -2.75
CA PRO A 31 0.34 9.27 -2.88
C PRO A 31 -0.77 10.02 -2.14
N CYS A 32 -0.34 10.79 -1.15
CA CYS A 32 -1.13 11.66 -0.30
C CYS A 32 -0.71 13.12 -0.51
N GLY A 33 -1.63 14.04 -0.22
CA GLY A 33 -1.40 15.47 -0.30
C GLY A 33 -2.07 16.17 -1.49
N GLY A 34 -2.68 17.32 -1.20
CA GLY A 34 -3.31 18.19 -2.20
C GLY A 34 -2.34 19.22 -2.80
N SER A 35 -1.60 19.94 -1.96
CA SER A 35 -0.68 21.01 -2.38
C SER A 35 0.79 20.62 -2.39
N ALA A 36 1.16 19.55 -1.67
CA ALA A 36 2.48 18.93 -1.70
C ALA A 36 2.26 17.41 -1.84
N LEU A 37 2.72 16.83 -2.94
CA LEU A 37 2.65 15.38 -3.15
C LEU A 37 3.70 14.70 -2.28
N TYR A 38 3.26 13.81 -1.40
CA TYR A 38 4.12 12.87 -0.68
C TYR A 38 3.53 11.46 -0.81
N GLU A 39 4.37 10.43 -0.82
CA GLU A 39 3.90 9.04 -0.83
C GLU A 39 4.07 8.47 0.59
N ILE A 40 3.07 7.72 1.06
CA ILE A 40 3.16 6.96 2.31
C ILE A 40 3.14 5.47 2.03
N ASP A 41 4.13 4.78 2.57
CA ASP A 41 4.32 3.35 2.42
C ASP A 41 3.70 2.64 3.62
N ILE A 42 2.61 1.93 3.39
CA ILE A 42 1.85 1.27 4.45
C ILE A 42 2.04 -0.24 4.34
N PRO A 43 2.66 -0.90 5.32
CA PRO A 43 2.72 -2.35 5.35
C PRO A 43 1.31 -2.90 5.52
N ILE A 44 0.94 -3.83 4.64
CA ILE A 44 -0.35 -4.52 4.67
C ILE A 44 -0.12 -6.03 4.82
N GLY A 45 -1.05 -6.71 5.49
CA GLY A 45 -1.02 -8.16 5.60
C GLY A 45 -1.11 -8.84 4.23
N GLN A 46 -0.50 -10.03 4.12
CA GLN A 46 -0.53 -10.84 2.90
C GLN A 46 -1.98 -11.08 2.41
N GLU A 47 -2.91 -11.42 3.32
CA GLU A 47 -4.32 -11.66 2.97
C GLU A 47 -4.99 -10.43 2.36
N VAL A 48 -4.68 -9.23 2.87
CA VAL A 48 -5.19 -7.95 2.34
C VAL A 48 -4.64 -7.69 0.95
N ALA A 49 -3.35 -7.94 0.74
CA ALA A 49 -2.71 -7.78 -0.56
C ALA A 49 -3.28 -8.76 -1.59
N GLU A 50 -3.42 -10.04 -1.23
CA GLU A 50 -4.00 -11.06 -2.10
C GLU A 50 -5.48 -10.77 -2.42
N ALA A 51 -6.27 -10.38 -1.42
CA ALA A 51 -7.65 -9.96 -1.62
C ALA A 51 -7.74 -8.73 -2.53
N GLY A 52 -6.82 -7.77 -2.38
CA GLY A 52 -6.74 -6.57 -3.21
C GLY A 52 -6.29 -6.84 -4.64
N LEU A 53 -5.48 -7.87 -4.87
CA LEU A 53 -5.10 -8.33 -6.21
C LEU A 53 -6.27 -9.03 -6.92
N LEU A 54 -7.13 -9.72 -6.16
CA LEU A 54 -8.34 -10.34 -6.68
C LEU A 54 -9.46 -9.31 -6.92
N ASP A 55 -9.59 -8.33 -6.02
CA ASP A 55 -10.57 -7.25 -6.07
C ASP A 55 -9.88 -5.87 -5.92
N PRO A 56 -9.53 -5.22 -7.05
CA PRO A 56 -8.87 -3.91 -7.02
C PRO A 56 -9.68 -2.81 -6.33
N ALA A 57 -11.00 -2.99 -6.19
CA ALA A 57 -11.87 -2.06 -5.48
C ALA A 57 -11.53 -1.99 -3.97
N LEU A 58 -11.08 -3.10 -3.37
CA LEU A 58 -10.56 -3.12 -2.00
C LEU A 58 -9.34 -2.20 -1.86
N LEU A 59 -8.38 -2.28 -2.79
CA LEU A 59 -7.19 -1.43 -2.76
C LEU A 59 -7.53 0.05 -2.96
N ASP A 60 -8.53 0.37 -3.81
CA ASP A 60 -9.05 1.73 -3.97
C ASP A 60 -9.69 2.27 -2.68
N LEU A 61 -10.48 1.43 -1.98
CA LEU A 61 -11.07 1.79 -0.69
C LEU A 61 -10.00 2.03 0.37
N LEU A 62 -8.99 1.16 0.44
CA LEU A 62 -7.85 1.31 1.34
C LEU A 62 -7.06 2.57 1.03
N ALA A 63 -6.68 2.79 -0.23
CA ALA A 63 -5.97 4.00 -0.64
C ALA A 63 -6.76 5.27 -0.35
N THR A 64 -8.08 5.25 -0.52
CA THR A 64 -8.98 6.37 -0.18
C THR A 64 -9.00 6.62 1.32
N SER A 65 -9.16 5.56 2.13
CA SER A 65 -9.14 5.66 3.59
C SER A 65 -7.79 6.20 4.10
N ILE A 66 -6.69 5.71 3.54
CA ILE A 66 -5.32 6.14 3.83
C ILE A 66 -5.14 7.62 3.49
N ARG A 67 -5.67 8.10 2.36
CA ARG A 67 -5.62 9.53 1.99
C ARG A 67 -6.44 10.43 2.90
N GLN A 68 -7.55 9.92 3.41
CA GLN A 68 -8.42 10.68 4.30
C GLN A 68 -7.80 10.87 5.68
N ASP A 69 -7.04 9.88 6.16
CA ASP A 69 -6.44 9.92 7.50
C ASP A 69 -5.06 9.23 7.54
N PRO A 70 -4.04 9.78 6.85
CA PRO A 70 -2.75 9.11 6.66
C PRO A 70 -2.02 8.82 7.99
N GLU A 71 -2.21 9.68 9.00
CA GLU A 71 -1.56 9.55 10.31
C GLU A 71 -2.02 8.31 11.09
N ALA A 72 -3.29 7.90 10.97
CA ALA A 72 -3.79 6.70 11.64
C ALA A 72 -3.16 5.42 11.10
N HIS A 73 -2.91 5.38 9.79
CA HIS A 73 -2.35 4.19 9.12
C HIS A 73 -0.82 4.12 9.21
N LEU A 74 -0.14 5.21 9.55
CA LEU A 74 1.30 5.19 9.86
C LEU A 74 1.61 4.51 11.21
N SER A 75 0.64 4.51 12.15
CA SER A 75 0.83 3.90 13.48
C SER A 75 0.36 2.45 13.58
N HIS A 76 -0.49 1.99 12.66
CA HIS A 76 -1.07 0.64 12.70
C HIS A 76 -1.02 -0.04 11.33
N PRO A 77 -0.28 -1.16 11.19
CA PRO A 77 -0.30 -1.94 9.97
C PRO A 77 -1.71 -2.48 9.69
N ILE A 78 -2.12 -2.48 8.42
CA ILE A 78 -3.45 -2.93 8.03
C ILE A 78 -3.46 -4.46 8.00
N SER A 79 -4.29 -5.07 8.83
CA SER A 79 -4.51 -6.52 8.86
C SER A 79 -6.01 -6.82 8.94
N LEU A 80 -6.48 -7.79 8.15
CA LEU A 80 -7.80 -8.38 8.34
C LEU A 80 -7.69 -9.31 9.56
N ASN A 81 -8.55 -9.09 10.56
CA ASN A 81 -8.69 -9.97 11.73
C ASN A 81 -9.98 -10.76 11.64
#